data_AF-A0A7S4N031-F1
#
_entry.id   AF-A0A7S4N031-F1
#
_cell.length_a   1.000
_cell.length_b   1.000
_cell.length_c   1.000
_cell.angle_alpha   90.00
_cell.angle_beta   90.00
_cell.angle_gamma   90.00
#
_symmetry.space_group_name_H-M   'P 1'
#
loop_
_entity.id
_entity.type
_entity.pdbx_description
1 polymer ?
#
loop_
_entity_poly.entity_id
_entity_poly.type
_entity_poly.pdbx_seq_one_letter_code
_entity_poly.pdbx_strand_id
1 'polypeptide(L)'
;SPPPLPPPHPLPASFLRRMLQTVAIKSTSLNFFLCVLGGWIALILYLEVLSFLLLSWSCERQLQYTQSLHEGGRGATESSIKLLLLGDTHVLGPSRRHQLDIRWSDWGLRKAFATAVWMHSPKVVVFDGDLFDEGNIASNREFRDATRRLQRIFGLHPPPPSSSPEGQQQQDTVVFPISPLHGEAMGKRYSVLVTPGNHDIGLGATVSEQKMSRFEQSFGLLNGLVCLQGHAFILFNTQVLATSSIYKFRKQLMDSLTSEQLQAQVRACGDGSLVLLQHMPFYRLNDQGCGSGRDACLLNSHNVYMSGESPQYCKETKGGVTFKARDESLIEGEEEVINQVASEELLASLRPDFVIAAHLHAPCRRQLLLPPHNQSLTDETAEITLPTMAWRMRPDAGYAIAILRGKRRKGEEPQLLVAFCALPNEHNILRIYAAGVMLTLIAVLAFVVRDCFKAKATCTETEDYLEKIE
;
A
#
# COMPACT_ATOMS: atom_id res chain seq x y z
N SER A 1 -49.41 30.78 -74.32
CA SER A 1 -48.80 30.70 -72.98
C SER A 1 -49.35 29.47 -72.29
N PRO A 2 -48.54 28.54 -71.75
CA PRO A 2 -49.07 27.44 -70.96
C PRO A 2 -49.68 28.00 -69.67
N PRO A 3 -50.69 27.33 -69.09
CA PRO A 3 -51.28 27.77 -67.82
C PRO A 3 -50.21 27.75 -66.71
N PRO A 4 -50.30 28.65 -65.71
CA PRO A 4 -49.36 28.68 -64.61
C PRO A 4 -49.38 27.33 -63.90
N LEU A 5 -48.18 26.77 -63.64
CA LEU A 5 -48.02 25.58 -62.83
C LEU A 5 -48.70 25.79 -61.48
N PRO A 6 -49.48 24.81 -60.97
CA PRO A 6 -50.09 24.93 -59.66
C PRO A 6 -49.00 25.12 -58.60
N PRO A 7 -49.24 25.93 -57.55
CA PRO A 7 -48.28 26.10 -56.48
C PRO A 7 -47.95 24.74 -55.86
N PRO A 8 -46.69 24.50 -55.44
CA PRO A 8 -46.32 23.23 -54.82
C PRO A 8 -47.24 22.98 -53.63
N HIS A 9 -47.90 21.82 -53.62
CA HIS A 9 -48.71 21.40 -52.48
C HIS A 9 -47.85 21.47 -51.21
N PRO A 10 -48.29 22.16 -50.15
CA PRO A 10 -47.55 22.17 -48.90
C PRO A 10 -47.40 20.72 -48.42
N LEU A 11 -46.18 20.34 -48.02
CA LEU A 11 -45.93 19.04 -47.40
C LEU A 11 -46.99 18.83 -46.31
N PRO A 12 -47.69 17.69 -46.29
CA PRO A 12 -48.76 17.49 -45.33
C PRO A 12 -48.19 17.64 -43.92
N ALA A 13 -48.83 18.44 -43.08
CA ALA A 13 -48.35 18.75 -41.72
C ALA A 13 -48.05 17.48 -40.90
N SER A 14 -48.72 16.37 -41.22
CA SER A 14 -48.46 15.03 -40.68
C SER A 14 -47.05 14.49 -40.98
N PHE A 15 -46.47 14.77 -42.15
CA PHE A 15 -45.12 14.36 -42.53
C PHE A 15 -44.05 15.14 -41.73
N LEU A 16 -44.22 16.45 -41.60
CA LEU A 16 -43.32 17.30 -40.79
C LEU A 16 -43.38 16.90 -39.31
N ARG A 17 -44.58 16.59 -38.80
CA ARG A 17 -44.81 16.12 -37.43
C ARG A 17 -44.13 14.78 -37.16
N ARG A 18 -44.23 13.81 -38.09
CA ARG A 18 -43.52 12.51 -37.99
C ARG A 18 -42.00 12.66 -38.02
N MET A 19 -41.46 13.54 -38.87
CA MET A 19 -40.02 13.81 -38.90
C MET A 19 -39.54 14.45 -37.59
N LEU A 20 -40.23 15.47 -37.09
CA LEU A 20 -39.89 16.13 -35.81
C LEU A 20 -40.00 15.16 -34.62
N GLN A 21 -41.02 14.29 -34.59
CA GLN A 21 -41.16 13.23 -33.58
C GLN A 21 -39.99 12.23 -33.64
N THR A 22 -39.59 11.80 -34.83
CA THR A 22 -38.46 10.86 -35.01
C THR A 22 -37.14 11.47 -34.57
N VAL A 23 -36.90 12.74 -34.89
CA VAL A 23 -35.73 13.50 -34.45
C VAL A 23 -35.73 13.71 -32.94
N ALA A 24 -36.89 14.04 -32.35
CA ALA A 24 -37.04 14.20 -30.90
C ALA A 24 -36.81 12.89 -30.13
N ILE A 25 -37.33 11.76 -30.62
CA ILE A 25 -37.12 10.44 -30.02
C ILE A 25 -35.63 10.07 -30.06
N LYS A 26 -34.96 10.24 -31.22
CA LYS A 26 -33.51 10.00 -31.36
C LYS A 26 -32.69 10.91 -30.43
N SER A 27 -33.07 12.18 -30.28
CA SER A 27 -32.44 13.12 -29.35
C SER A 27 -32.62 12.71 -27.88
N THR A 28 -33.81 12.26 -27.47
CA THR A 28 -34.06 11.80 -26.10
C THR A 28 -33.33 10.50 -25.75
N SER A 29 -33.20 9.58 -26.70
CA SER A 29 -32.44 8.33 -26.52
C SER A 29 -30.94 8.61 -26.41
N LEU A 30 -30.41 9.51 -27.25
CA LEU A 30 -29.02 9.94 -27.18
C LEU A 30 -28.71 10.62 -25.84
N ASN A 31 -29.56 11.53 -25.37
CA ASN A 31 -29.36 12.21 -24.08
C ASN A 31 -29.37 11.23 -22.90
N PHE A 32 -30.27 10.24 -22.91
CA PHE A 32 -30.28 9.20 -21.88
C PHE A 32 -28.97 8.41 -21.87
N PHE A 33 -28.50 7.96 -23.04
CA PHE A 33 -27.25 7.24 -23.17
C PHE A 33 -26.05 8.07 -22.67
N LEU A 34 -25.98 9.36 -23.05
CA LEU A 34 -24.92 10.26 -22.60
C LEU A 34 -24.95 10.49 -21.08
N CYS A 35 -26.13 10.60 -20.48
CA CYS A 35 -26.27 10.69 -19.02
C CYS A 35 -25.79 9.42 -18.31
N VAL A 36 -26.18 8.23 -18.80
CA VAL A 36 -25.71 6.96 -18.23
C VAL A 36 -24.19 6.84 -18.36
N LEU A 37 -23.65 7.12 -19.55
CA LEU A 37 -22.22 7.10 -19.80
C LEU A 37 -21.46 8.09 -18.89
N GLY A 38 -21.94 9.34 -18.79
CA GLY A 38 -21.36 10.35 -17.90
C GLY A 38 -21.40 9.94 -16.43
N GLY A 39 -22.49 9.32 -15.98
CA GLY A 39 -22.61 8.77 -14.63
C GLY A 39 -21.59 7.66 -14.36
N TRP A 40 -21.40 6.74 -15.30
CA TRP A 40 -20.37 5.69 -15.18
C TRP A 40 -18.96 6.23 -15.20
N ILE A 41 -18.66 7.22 -16.05
CA ILE A 41 -17.35 7.89 -16.07
C ILE A 41 -17.09 8.55 -14.71
N ALA A 42 -18.05 9.30 -14.18
CA ALA A 42 -17.91 9.94 -12.87
C ALA A 42 -17.74 8.91 -11.74
N LEU A 43 -18.48 7.81 -11.77
CA LEU A 43 -18.38 6.74 -10.77
C LEU A 43 -17.01 6.06 -10.80
N ILE A 44 -16.51 5.72 -11.99
CA ILE A 44 -15.18 5.13 -12.19
C ILE A 44 -14.10 6.11 -11.74
N LEU A 45 -14.18 7.39 -12.12
CA LEU A 45 -13.24 8.41 -11.66
C LEU A 45 -13.24 8.55 -10.14
N TYR A 46 -14.42 8.49 -9.50
CA TYR A 46 -14.53 8.53 -8.05
C TYR A 46 -13.85 7.32 -7.39
N LEU A 47 -14.21 6.10 -7.82
CA LEU A 47 -13.76 4.86 -7.19
C LEU A 47 -12.30 4.53 -7.51
N GLU A 48 -11.86 4.73 -8.75
CA GLU A 48 -10.52 4.33 -9.20
C GLU A 48 -9.46 5.39 -8.94
N VAL A 49 -9.84 6.67 -8.77
CA VAL A 49 -8.87 7.77 -8.67
C VAL A 49 -9.14 8.63 -7.42
N LEU A 50 -10.30 9.28 -7.34
CA LEU A 50 -10.53 10.30 -6.31
C LEU A 50 -10.51 9.71 -4.89
N SER A 51 -11.05 8.50 -4.69
CA SER A 51 -11.05 7.84 -3.38
C SER A 51 -9.63 7.61 -2.83
N PHE A 52 -8.71 7.13 -3.67
CA PHE A 52 -7.31 6.92 -3.32
C PHE A 52 -6.58 8.24 -3.04
N LEU A 53 -6.86 9.26 -3.85
CA LEU A 53 -6.30 10.60 -3.68
C LEU A 53 -6.75 11.26 -2.37
N LEU A 54 -8.05 11.22 -2.05
CA LEU A 54 -8.61 11.82 -0.84
C LEU A 54 -8.05 11.16 0.42
N LEU A 55 -7.95 9.83 0.45
CA LEU A 55 -7.39 9.11 1.59
C LEU A 55 -5.89 9.39 1.77
N SER A 56 -5.13 9.39 0.68
CA SER A 56 -3.69 9.69 0.72
C SER A 56 -3.43 11.15 1.11
N TRP A 57 -4.24 12.09 0.60
CA TRP A 57 -4.17 13.50 1.00
C TRP A 57 -4.52 13.71 2.47
N SER A 58 -5.57 13.05 2.97
CA SER A 58 -5.93 13.09 4.40
C SER A 58 -4.79 12.57 5.28
N CYS A 59 -4.14 11.47 4.87
CA CYS A 59 -2.98 10.95 5.59
C CYS A 59 -1.78 11.92 5.60
N GLU A 60 -1.47 12.53 4.46
CA GLU A 60 -0.42 13.56 4.36
C GLU A 60 -0.69 14.73 5.32
N ARG A 61 -1.96 15.18 5.38
CA ARG A 61 -2.39 16.24 6.28
C ARG A 61 -2.21 15.86 7.76
N GLN A 62 -2.50 14.62 8.12
CA GLN A 62 -2.30 14.12 9.49
C GLN A 62 -0.81 14.10 9.88
N LEU A 63 0.07 13.71 8.96
CA LEU A 63 1.52 13.74 9.20
C LEU A 63 2.02 15.17 9.35
N GLN A 64 1.60 16.09 8.48
CA GLN A 64 1.96 17.51 8.54
C GLN A 64 1.48 18.18 9.84
N TYR A 65 0.27 17.83 10.29
CA TYR A 65 -0.24 18.31 11.57
C TYR A 65 0.64 17.84 12.74
N THR A 66 0.95 16.54 12.80
CA THR A 66 1.85 15.96 13.82
C THR A 66 3.24 16.61 13.80
N GLN A 67 3.77 16.85 12.60
CA GLN A 67 5.03 17.57 12.40
C GLN A 67 4.96 18.99 12.96
N SER A 68 3.91 19.75 12.68
CA SER A 68 3.75 21.12 13.15
C SER A 68 3.70 21.24 14.67
N LEU A 69 3.09 20.25 15.34
CA LEU A 69 3.06 20.17 16.81
C LEU A 69 4.45 19.96 17.41
N HIS A 70 5.31 19.20 16.72
CA HIS A 70 6.68 18.92 17.19
C HIS A 70 7.68 20.03 16.83
N GLU A 71 7.44 20.79 15.75
CA GLU A 71 8.41 21.75 15.23
C GLU A 71 8.37 23.14 15.87
N GLY A 72 7.30 23.52 16.58
CA GLY A 72 7.22 24.83 17.25
C GLY A 72 7.60 26.04 16.36
N GLY A 73 7.42 25.93 15.03
CA GLY A 73 7.78 26.96 14.06
C GLY A 73 9.25 27.03 13.60
N ARG A 74 10.12 26.06 13.89
CA ARG A 74 11.50 26.02 13.37
C ARG A 74 11.64 24.99 12.23
N GLY A 75 12.03 25.48 11.05
CA GLY A 75 12.10 24.72 9.79
C GLY A 75 12.96 23.44 9.81
N ALA A 76 12.83 22.67 8.73
CA ALA A 76 13.39 21.33 8.53
C ALA A 76 14.87 21.20 8.92
N THR A 77 15.22 20.08 9.55
CA THR A 77 16.60 19.69 9.84
C THR A 77 17.30 19.20 8.57
N GLU A 78 18.63 19.37 8.46
CA GLU A 78 19.41 18.88 7.30
C GLU A 78 19.38 17.35 7.16
N SER A 79 19.16 16.61 8.26
CA SER A 79 19.03 15.15 8.31
C SER A 79 17.56 14.70 8.50
N SER A 80 16.67 15.18 7.63
CA SER A 80 15.29 14.69 7.58
C SER A 80 15.02 13.93 6.29
N ILE A 81 14.54 12.69 6.42
CA ILE A 81 14.18 11.83 5.29
C ILE A 81 12.73 11.37 5.39
N LYS A 82 12.01 11.45 4.28
CA LYS A 82 10.62 11.00 4.18
C LYS A 82 10.57 9.58 3.60
N LEU A 83 9.94 8.69 4.34
CA LEU A 83 9.82 7.27 4.05
C LEU A 83 8.38 6.94 3.67
N LEU A 84 8.22 6.06 2.69
CA LEU A 84 6.99 5.31 2.46
C LEU A 84 7.25 3.86 2.89
N LEU A 85 6.45 3.36 3.81
CA LEU A 85 6.64 2.07 4.46
C LEU A 85 5.49 1.13 4.06
N LEU A 86 5.82 0.01 3.45
CA LEU A 86 4.88 -0.97 2.93
C LEU A 86 5.12 -2.32 3.61
N GLY A 87 4.10 -2.87 4.26
CA GLY A 87 4.10 -4.24 4.77
C GLY A 87 3.22 -5.14 3.91
N ASP A 88 3.60 -6.41 3.80
CA ASP A 88 2.73 -7.52 3.38
C ASP A 88 1.99 -7.22 2.06
N THR A 89 2.75 -7.00 0.99
CA THR A 89 2.14 -6.68 -0.32
C THR A 89 1.46 -7.89 -0.97
N HIS A 90 1.84 -9.12 -0.59
CA HIS A 90 1.28 -10.40 -1.05
C HIS A 90 0.87 -10.40 -2.53
N VAL A 91 1.84 -10.15 -3.42
CA VAL A 91 1.64 -10.31 -4.85
C VAL A 91 1.21 -11.77 -5.11
N LEU A 92 -0.06 -11.95 -5.46
CA LEU A 92 -0.74 -13.26 -5.45
C LEU A 92 -0.08 -14.27 -6.40
N GLY A 93 0.04 -15.53 -5.97
CA GLY A 93 0.51 -16.62 -6.82
C GLY A 93 -0.61 -17.23 -7.68
N PRO A 94 -0.26 -17.99 -8.73
CA PRO A 94 -1.24 -18.64 -9.60
C PRO A 94 -1.82 -19.94 -9.02
N SER A 95 -1.24 -20.51 -7.95
CA SER A 95 -1.56 -21.88 -7.53
C SER A 95 -2.95 -22.00 -6.91
N ARG A 96 -3.42 -20.95 -6.24
CA ARG A 96 -4.70 -20.97 -5.49
C ARG A 96 -5.72 -19.94 -5.96
N ARG A 97 -5.44 -19.15 -7.00
CA ARG A 97 -6.24 -17.96 -7.35
C ARG A 97 -6.61 -17.89 -8.83
N HIS A 98 -7.80 -17.38 -9.10
CA HIS A 98 -8.25 -17.12 -10.46
C HIS A 98 -7.53 -15.90 -11.06
N GLN A 99 -7.26 -15.92 -12.37
CA GLN A 99 -6.50 -14.86 -13.05
C GLN A 99 -7.14 -13.46 -12.94
N LEU A 100 -8.47 -13.37 -12.86
CA LEU A 100 -9.14 -12.09 -12.64
C LEU A 100 -8.87 -11.51 -11.25
N ASP A 101 -8.83 -12.35 -10.22
CA ASP A 101 -8.53 -11.94 -8.85
C ASP A 101 -7.08 -11.43 -8.75
N ILE A 102 -6.15 -12.14 -9.40
CA ILE A 102 -4.74 -11.74 -9.51
C ILE A 102 -4.62 -10.37 -10.19
N ARG A 103 -5.23 -10.19 -11.36
CA ARG A 103 -5.16 -8.92 -12.10
C ARG A 103 -5.81 -7.76 -11.36
N TRP A 104 -6.92 -8.02 -10.68
CA TRP A 104 -7.59 -7.01 -9.88
C TRP A 104 -6.76 -6.61 -8.66
N SER A 105 -6.15 -7.57 -7.96
CA SER A 105 -5.21 -7.30 -6.86
C SER A 105 -4.00 -6.50 -7.33
N ASP A 106 -3.36 -6.91 -8.44
CA ASP A 106 -2.24 -6.20 -9.04
C ASP A 106 -2.61 -4.75 -9.42
N TRP A 107 -3.80 -4.55 -9.99
CA TRP A 107 -4.34 -3.22 -10.33
C TRP A 107 -4.55 -2.36 -9.08
N GLY A 108 -5.12 -2.94 -8.02
CA GLY A 108 -5.29 -2.30 -6.72
C GLY A 108 -3.96 -1.83 -6.13
N LEU A 109 -2.97 -2.73 -6.02
CA LEU A 109 -1.63 -2.43 -5.52
C LEU A 109 -0.94 -1.34 -6.33
N ARG A 110 -0.97 -1.44 -7.67
CA ARG A 110 -0.35 -0.45 -8.56
C ARG A 110 -0.93 0.94 -8.37
N LYS A 111 -2.25 1.07 -8.32
CA LYS A 111 -2.94 2.35 -8.10
C LYS A 111 -2.63 2.92 -6.72
N ALA A 112 -2.75 2.10 -5.68
CA ALA A 112 -2.48 2.49 -4.31
C ALA A 112 -1.05 3.02 -4.17
N PHE A 113 -0.07 2.28 -4.70
CA PHE A 113 1.33 2.65 -4.67
C PHE A 113 1.63 3.92 -5.47
N ALA A 114 1.18 3.99 -6.74
CA ALA A 114 1.41 5.16 -7.59
C ALA A 114 0.83 6.43 -6.96
N THR A 115 -0.36 6.33 -6.35
CA THR A 115 -1.01 7.42 -5.64
C THR A 115 -0.21 7.83 -4.40
N ALA A 116 0.26 6.87 -3.60
CA ALA A 116 1.08 7.13 -2.42
C ALA A 116 2.41 7.82 -2.80
N VAL A 117 3.12 7.34 -3.82
CA VAL A 117 4.36 7.96 -4.29
C VAL A 117 4.11 9.38 -4.81
N TRP A 118 3.06 9.57 -5.61
CA TRP A 118 2.71 10.89 -6.13
C TRP A 118 2.38 11.89 -5.03
N MET A 119 1.49 11.50 -4.10
CA MET A 119 1.03 12.36 -3.01
C MET A 119 2.14 12.67 -2.00
N HIS A 120 2.90 11.66 -1.60
CA HIS A 120 3.83 11.81 -0.48
C HIS A 120 5.25 12.19 -0.92
N SER A 121 5.60 11.95 -2.19
CA SER A 121 6.94 12.18 -2.74
C SER A 121 8.07 11.65 -1.82
N PRO A 122 8.05 10.36 -1.43
CA PRO A 122 9.04 9.78 -0.53
C PRO A 122 10.43 9.77 -1.17
N LYS A 123 11.47 9.80 -0.33
CA LYS A 123 12.87 9.60 -0.76
C LYS A 123 13.26 8.13 -0.74
N VAL A 124 12.67 7.36 0.18
CA VAL A 124 12.91 5.93 0.36
C VAL A 124 11.58 5.21 0.46
N VAL A 125 11.47 4.08 -0.21
CA VAL A 125 10.37 3.12 -0.06
C VAL A 125 10.93 1.87 0.59
N VAL A 126 10.33 1.47 1.71
CA VAL A 126 10.63 0.22 2.42
C VAL A 126 9.55 -0.80 2.09
N PHE A 127 9.94 -1.98 1.63
CA PHE A 127 9.10 -3.16 1.51
C PHE A 127 9.48 -4.15 2.61
N ASP A 128 8.66 -4.23 3.65
CA ASP A 128 9.00 -4.96 4.86
C ASP A 128 8.42 -6.39 4.86
N GLY A 129 8.96 -7.23 3.97
CA GLY A 129 8.60 -8.65 3.83
C GLY A 129 7.21 -8.95 3.26
N ASP A 130 6.97 -10.25 3.09
CA ASP A 130 5.83 -10.87 2.42
C ASP A 130 5.46 -10.15 1.12
N LEU A 131 6.47 -10.07 0.25
CA LEU A 131 6.34 -9.52 -1.09
C LEU A 131 5.39 -10.36 -1.94
N PHE A 132 5.46 -11.67 -1.78
CA PHE A 132 4.70 -12.65 -2.55
C PHE A 132 3.78 -13.47 -1.65
N ASP A 133 2.67 -13.95 -2.19
CA ASP A 133 1.78 -14.88 -1.47
C ASP A 133 2.32 -16.33 -1.46
N GLU A 134 3.09 -16.71 -2.49
CA GLU A 134 3.56 -18.10 -2.71
C GLU A 134 5.07 -18.15 -2.98
N GLY A 135 5.82 -17.09 -2.64
CA GLY A 135 7.24 -16.96 -2.96
C GLY A 135 8.09 -18.10 -2.40
N ASN A 136 7.79 -18.60 -1.21
CA ASN A 136 8.53 -19.63 -0.50
C ASN A 136 8.33 -21.05 -1.08
N ILE A 137 7.22 -21.29 -1.76
CA ILE A 137 6.88 -22.57 -2.40
C ILE A 137 7.07 -22.53 -3.93
N ALA A 138 7.23 -21.34 -4.51
CA ALA A 138 7.44 -21.17 -5.95
C ALA A 138 8.73 -21.84 -6.44
N SER A 139 8.70 -22.38 -7.66
CA SER A 139 9.91 -22.75 -8.41
C SER A 139 10.74 -21.51 -8.78
N ASN A 140 12.00 -21.69 -9.19
CA ASN A 140 12.85 -20.57 -9.63
C ASN A 140 12.25 -19.80 -10.81
N ARG A 141 11.49 -20.47 -11.68
CA ARG A 141 10.81 -19.81 -12.80
C ARG A 141 9.65 -18.95 -12.31
N GLU A 142 8.77 -19.52 -11.49
CA GLU A 142 7.62 -18.81 -10.93
C GLU A 142 8.06 -17.63 -10.07
N PHE A 143 9.10 -17.78 -9.26
CA PHE A 143 9.68 -16.70 -8.46
C PHE A 143 10.18 -15.54 -9.34
N ARG A 144 10.88 -15.84 -10.45
CA ARG A 144 11.31 -14.80 -11.40
C ARG A 144 10.13 -14.11 -12.08
N ASP A 145 9.10 -14.85 -12.46
CA ASP A 145 7.90 -14.28 -13.09
C ASP A 145 7.11 -13.41 -12.11
N ALA A 146 6.99 -13.84 -10.85
CA ALA A 146 6.42 -13.06 -9.75
C ALA A 146 7.24 -11.78 -9.49
N THR A 147 8.57 -11.88 -9.48
CA THR A 147 9.49 -10.74 -9.33
C THR A 147 9.28 -9.71 -10.43
N ARG A 148 9.22 -10.13 -11.71
CA ARG A 148 8.92 -9.21 -12.82
C ARG A 148 7.54 -8.58 -12.71
N ARG A 149 6.57 -9.27 -12.12
CA ARG A 149 5.23 -8.73 -11.89
C ARG A 149 5.26 -7.67 -10.79
N LEU A 150 5.90 -7.97 -9.66
CA LEU A 150 6.12 -7.04 -8.56
C LEU A 150 6.85 -5.78 -9.04
N GLN A 151 7.95 -5.93 -9.80
CA GLN A 151 8.70 -4.81 -10.39
C GLN A 151 7.81 -3.92 -11.27
N ARG A 152 6.88 -4.49 -12.05
CA ARG A 152 5.93 -3.72 -12.87
C ARG A 152 4.84 -3.03 -12.04
N ILE A 153 4.37 -3.65 -10.97
CA ILE A 153 3.36 -3.06 -10.07
C ILE A 153 3.93 -1.82 -9.38
N PHE A 154 5.18 -1.93 -8.89
CA PHE A 154 5.82 -0.92 -8.07
C PHE A 154 6.89 -0.08 -8.79
N GLY A 155 6.99 -0.17 -10.13
CA GLY A 155 7.96 0.62 -10.90
C GLY A 155 9.42 0.43 -10.46
N LEU A 156 9.79 -0.80 -10.09
CA LEU A 156 11.14 -1.13 -9.63
C LEU A 156 11.99 -1.57 -10.80
N HIS A 157 13.21 -1.05 -10.87
CA HIS A 157 14.14 -1.31 -11.96
C HIS A 157 15.53 -1.62 -11.39
N PRO A 158 16.27 -2.56 -12.01
CA PRO A 158 17.69 -2.72 -11.72
C PRO A 158 18.45 -1.43 -12.06
N PRO A 159 19.67 -1.24 -11.54
CA PRO A 159 20.45 -0.06 -11.86
C PRO A 159 20.79 -0.11 -13.36
N PRO A 160 20.89 1.03 -14.04
CA PRO A 160 21.41 1.02 -15.39
C PRO A 160 22.79 0.36 -15.39
N PRO A 161 23.11 -0.52 -16.37
CA PRO A 161 24.46 -1.05 -16.50
C PRO A 161 25.39 0.13 -16.74
N SER A 162 26.23 0.47 -15.76
CA SER A 162 27.16 1.58 -15.90
C SER A 162 28.19 1.24 -16.97
N SER A 163 28.40 2.19 -17.87
CA SER A 163 29.61 2.29 -18.69
C SER A 163 30.83 2.28 -17.77
N SER A 164 31.62 1.22 -17.84
CA SER A 164 32.96 1.03 -17.26
C SER A 164 33.07 0.99 -15.72
N PRO A 165 33.65 -0.09 -15.16
CA PRO A 165 33.99 -0.21 -13.75
C PRO A 165 35.34 0.48 -13.41
N GLU A 166 35.55 1.71 -13.88
CA GLU A 166 36.75 2.49 -13.58
C GLU A 166 36.34 3.81 -12.94
N GLY A 167 36.28 3.84 -11.60
CA GLY A 167 36.05 5.10 -10.87
C GLY A 167 35.61 4.97 -9.41
N GLN A 168 35.10 3.81 -8.97
CA GLN A 168 34.93 3.56 -7.53
C GLN A 168 36.24 3.04 -6.96
N GLN A 169 37.21 3.95 -6.78
CA GLN A 169 38.32 3.72 -5.86
C GLN A 169 37.73 3.46 -4.46
N GLN A 170 37.73 2.18 -4.11
CA GLN A 170 38.18 1.62 -2.83
C GLN A 170 38.52 2.70 -1.77
N GLN A 171 37.54 3.04 -0.94
CA GLN A 171 37.77 3.46 0.42
C GLN A 171 37.21 2.37 1.34
N ASP A 172 38.04 1.92 2.28
CA ASP A 172 37.82 0.83 3.23
C ASP A 172 36.67 1.09 4.23
N THR A 173 35.46 1.24 3.72
CA THR A 173 34.22 1.22 4.48
C THR A 173 33.36 0.12 3.89
N VAL A 174 33.16 -0.96 4.65
CA VAL A 174 32.22 -2.04 4.33
C VAL A 174 30.80 -1.48 4.49
N VAL A 175 30.39 -0.63 3.55
CA VAL A 175 29.00 -0.25 3.33
C VAL A 175 28.45 -1.32 2.39
N PHE A 176 27.50 -2.11 2.88
CA PHE A 176 26.85 -3.12 2.05
C PHE A 176 26.17 -2.43 0.86
N PRO A 177 26.21 -3.02 -0.35
CA PRO A 177 25.58 -2.40 -1.51
C PRO A 177 24.11 -2.10 -1.21
N ILE A 178 23.68 -0.88 -1.53
CA ILE A 178 22.26 -0.49 -1.59
C ILE A 178 21.52 -1.55 -2.41
N SER A 179 20.24 -1.80 -2.09
CA SER A 179 19.38 -2.68 -2.90
C SER A 179 19.69 -2.49 -4.39
N PRO A 180 19.83 -3.56 -5.19
CA PRO A 180 20.05 -3.43 -6.62
C PRO A 180 18.89 -2.73 -7.33
N LEU A 181 17.80 -2.40 -6.64
CA LEU A 181 16.64 -1.75 -7.22
C LEU A 181 16.63 -0.25 -6.94
N HIS A 182 16.35 0.54 -7.98
CA HIS A 182 15.79 1.87 -7.83
C HIS A 182 14.32 1.85 -8.24
N GLY A 183 13.53 2.77 -7.71
CA GLY A 183 12.13 2.88 -8.11
C GLY A 183 11.79 4.21 -8.76
N GLU A 184 10.89 4.15 -9.73
CA GLU A 184 10.28 5.32 -10.35
C GLU A 184 8.78 5.09 -10.54
N ALA A 185 7.97 6.00 -9.98
CA ALA A 185 6.54 6.01 -10.20
C ALA A 185 6.04 7.45 -10.28
N MET A 186 5.14 7.73 -11.23
CA MET A 186 4.56 9.07 -11.42
C MET A 186 5.60 10.19 -11.55
N GLY A 187 6.76 9.90 -12.18
CA GLY A 187 7.87 10.84 -12.37
C GLY A 187 8.68 11.15 -11.09
N LYS A 188 8.51 10.37 -10.02
CA LYS A 188 9.25 10.49 -8.76
C LYS A 188 10.18 9.30 -8.61
N ARG A 189 11.48 9.57 -8.39
CA ARG A 189 12.49 8.57 -8.09
C ARG A 189 12.67 8.39 -6.59
N TYR A 190 12.87 7.15 -6.15
CA TYR A 190 13.10 6.80 -4.74
C TYR A 190 14.10 5.63 -4.62
N SER A 191 14.80 5.59 -3.49
CA SER A 191 15.61 4.45 -3.08
C SER A 191 14.70 3.34 -2.52
N VAL A 192 15.14 2.09 -2.64
CA VAL A 192 14.35 0.92 -2.24
C VAL A 192 15.10 0.16 -1.16
N LEU A 193 14.43 -0.19 -0.07
CA LEU A 193 14.92 -1.12 0.94
C LEU A 193 13.92 -2.27 1.04
N VAL A 194 14.41 -3.51 1.16
CA VAL A 194 13.57 -4.71 1.11
C VAL A 194 14.03 -5.71 2.16
N THR A 195 13.13 -6.15 3.04
CA THR A 195 13.36 -7.29 3.94
C THR A 195 12.54 -8.49 3.47
N PRO A 196 12.97 -9.74 3.75
CA PRO A 196 12.22 -10.94 3.39
C PRO A 196 11.15 -11.32 4.43
N GLY A 197 10.00 -11.80 3.97
CA GLY A 197 9.00 -12.45 4.82
C GLY A 197 8.96 -13.97 4.72
N ASN A 198 8.11 -14.61 5.51
CA ASN A 198 7.95 -16.08 5.54
C ASN A 198 7.32 -16.60 4.25
N HIS A 199 6.47 -15.82 3.59
CA HIS A 199 5.94 -16.16 2.27
C HIS A 199 6.96 -15.94 1.15
N ASP A 200 8.09 -15.28 1.39
CA ASP A 200 9.14 -15.08 0.37
C ASP A 200 10.17 -16.21 0.38
N ILE A 201 10.72 -16.52 1.56
CA ILE A 201 11.84 -17.47 1.70
C ILE A 201 11.54 -18.65 2.62
N GLY A 202 10.37 -18.71 3.23
CA GLY A 202 10.02 -19.68 4.27
C GLY A 202 10.32 -19.14 5.66
N LEU A 203 10.00 -19.94 6.68
CA LEU A 203 10.29 -19.66 8.08
C LEU A 203 10.98 -20.87 8.71
N GLY A 204 12.05 -20.62 9.46
CA GLY A 204 12.79 -21.65 10.17
C GLY A 204 13.35 -22.74 9.26
N ALA A 205 12.97 -23.99 9.53
CA ALA A 205 13.45 -25.18 8.82
C ALA A 205 13.01 -25.21 7.34
N THR A 206 12.02 -24.40 6.95
CA THR A 206 11.55 -24.32 5.56
C THR A 206 12.37 -23.33 4.72
N VAL A 207 13.26 -22.54 5.34
CA VAL A 207 14.22 -21.69 4.65
C VAL A 207 15.33 -22.55 4.03
N SER A 208 15.72 -22.24 2.80
CA SER A 208 16.84 -22.92 2.12
C SER A 208 17.77 -21.93 1.43
N GLU A 209 19.03 -22.32 1.22
CA GLU A 209 20.03 -21.50 0.51
C GLU A 209 19.55 -21.07 -0.87
N GLN A 210 18.85 -21.95 -1.58
CA GLN A 210 18.27 -21.63 -2.88
C GLN A 210 17.24 -20.49 -2.79
N LYS A 211 16.35 -20.52 -1.79
CA LYS A 211 15.33 -19.48 -1.58
C LYS A 211 15.95 -18.15 -1.18
N MET A 212 16.96 -18.20 -0.31
CA MET A 212 17.74 -17.03 0.09
C MET A 212 18.48 -16.42 -1.11
N SER A 213 19.24 -17.23 -1.86
CA SER A 213 20.06 -16.75 -2.98
C SER A 213 19.23 -16.11 -4.09
N ARG A 214 18.08 -16.70 -4.46
CA ARG A 214 17.22 -16.10 -5.51
C ARG A 214 16.57 -14.79 -5.05
N PHE A 215 16.28 -14.66 -3.75
CA PHE A 215 15.78 -13.41 -3.18
C PHE A 215 16.87 -12.35 -3.23
N GLU A 216 18.09 -12.70 -2.81
CA GLU A 216 19.24 -11.78 -2.85
C GLU A 216 19.56 -11.26 -4.24
N GLN A 217 19.52 -12.15 -5.24
CA GLN A 217 19.69 -11.77 -6.64
C GLN A 217 18.63 -10.78 -7.14
N SER A 218 17.44 -10.77 -6.54
CA SER A 218 16.31 -9.97 -7.00
C SER A 218 16.16 -8.65 -6.25
N PHE A 219 16.43 -8.66 -4.94
CA PHE A 219 16.08 -7.57 -4.02
C PHE A 219 17.27 -7.01 -3.22
N GLY A 220 18.42 -7.68 -3.27
CA GLY A 220 19.60 -7.34 -2.48
C GLY A 220 19.71 -8.18 -1.21
N LEU A 221 20.70 -7.86 -0.39
CA LEU A 221 21.10 -8.69 0.75
C LEU A 221 19.95 -8.90 1.75
N LEU A 222 19.88 -10.11 2.30
CA LEU A 222 18.89 -10.46 3.33
C LEU A 222 19.21 -9.80 4.68
N ASN A 223 20.50 -9.52 4.92
CA ASN A 223 20.99 -8.80 6.08
C ASN A 223 22.00 -7.75 5.61
N GLY A 224 21.95 -6.53 6.15
CA GLY A 224 22.92 -5.50 5.78
C GLY A 224 22.71 -4.16 6.46
N LEU A 225 23.72 -3.30 6.38
CA LEU A 225 23.68 -1.91 6.83
C LEU A 225 23.69 -0.98 5.62
N VAL A 226 22.69 -0.12 5.51
CA VAL A 226 22.56 0.87 4.43
C VAL A 226 22.51 2.27 5.02
N CYS A 227 23.39 3.16 4.55
CA CYS A 227 23.39 4.57 4.94
C CYS A 227 22.61 5.41 3.92
N LEU A 228 21.58 6.15 4.36
CA LEU A 228 20.83 7.08 3.51
C LEU A 228 20.63 8.41 4.24
N GLN A 229 21.15 9.50 3.64
CA GLN A 229 21.04 10.88 4.15
C GLN A 229 21.43 11.04 5.64
N GLY A 230 22.52 10.38 6.06
CA GLY A 230 22.98 10.45 7.46
C GLY A 230 22.38 9.39 8.38
N HIS A 231 21.32 8.68 7.96
CA HIS A 231 20.64 7.64 8.74
C HIS A 231 21.17 6.26 8.41
N ALA A 232 21.20 5.39 9.40
CA ALA A 232 21.60 3.99 9.29
C ALA A 232 20.36 3.09 9.28
N PHE A 233 20.23 2.22 8.29
CA PHE A 233 19.18 1.21 8.21
C PHE A 233 19.81 -0.17 8.27
N ILE A 234 19.47 -0.96 9.30
CA ILE A 234 19.82 -2.38 9.37
C ILE A 234 18.66 -3.17 8.79
N LEU A 235 18.91 -3.90 7.71
CA LEU A 235 17.98 -4.87 7.14
C LEU A 235 18.24 -6.20 7.82
N PHE A 236 17.19 -6.83 8.32
CA PHE A 236 17.30 -8.02 9.15
C PHE A 236 16.36 -9.14 8.70
N ASN A 237 16.94 -10.30 8.43
CA ASN A 237 16.19 -11.49 8.06
C ASN A 237 15.72 -12.26 9.32
N THR A 238 14.47 -12.02 9.73
CA THR A 238 13.84 -12.71 10.87
C THR A 238 13.54 -14.17 10.58
N GLN A 239 13.46 -14.57 9.31
CA GLN A 239 12.98 -15.89 8.92
C GLN A 239 13.91 -17.02 9.33
N VAL A 240 15.18 -16.72 9.56
CA VAL A 240 16.19 -17.69 9.99
C VAL A 240 16.32 -17.80 11.52
N LEU A 241 15.58 -16.99 12.29
CA LEU A 241 15.61 -17.03 13.76
C LEU A 241 14.70 -18.10 14.36
N ALA A 242 13.70 -18.56 13.62
CA ALA A 242 12.60 -19.35 14.15
C ALA A 242 12.97 -20.75 14.64
N THR A 243 13.90 -21.45 13.97
CA THR A 243 14.21 -22.85 14.28
C THR A 243 15.60 -23.05 14.86
N SER A 244 15.92 -22.31 15.92
CA SER A 244 17.20 -22.34 16.65
C SER A 244 18.38 -21.59 15.99
N SER A 245 18.70 -20.49 16.69
CA SER A 245 20.02 -19.88 16.89
C SER A 245 20.26 -18.52 16.21
N ILE A 246 20.22 -17.48 17.06
CA ILE A 246 20.91 -16.19 16.93
C ILE A 246 22.40 -16.36 16.55
N TYR A 247 22.93 -17.57 16.72
CA TYR A 247 24.23 -18.00 16.24
C TYR A 247 24.40 -17.87 14.72
N LYS A 248 23.35 -18.08 13.91
CA LYS A 248 23.40 -17.79 12.46
C LYS A 248 23.36 -16.29 12.14
N PHE A 249 22.69 -15.48 12.97
CA PHE A 249 22.72 -14.00 12.88
C PHE A 249 24.15 -13.48 13.12
N ARG A 250 24.79 -13.95 14.20
CA ARG A 250 26.22 -13.66 14.46
C ARG A 250 27.10 -14.14 13.30
N LYS A 251 26.80 -15.29 12.72
CA LYS A 251 27.60 -15.77 11.57
C LYS A 251 27.40 -14.89 10.32
N GLN A 252 26.16 -14.62 9.88
CA GLN A 252 25.94 -13.94 8.61
C GLN A 252 26.09 -12.41 8.63
N LEU A 253 25.72 -11.71 9.72
CA LEU A 253 25.96 -10.25 9.84
C LEU A 253 27.36 -9.95 10.41
N MET A 254 27.89 -10.83 11.27
CA MET A 254 29.11 -10.59 12.08
C MET A 254 30.29 -11.50 11.73
N ASP A 255 30.29 -12.25 10.61
CA ASP A 255 31.51 -12.97 10.14
C ASP A 255 32.69 -12.00 9.86
N SER A 256 32.48 -10.67 9.93
CA SER A 256 33.54 -9.65 9.80
C SER A 256 33.52 -8.50 10.82
N LEU A 257 32.50 -8.36 11.68
CA LEU A 257 32.33 -7.15 12.50
C LEU A 257 31.93 -7.48 13.95
N THR A 258 32.64 -6.95 14.95
CA THR A 258 32.21 -6.93 16.36
C THR A 258 31.09 -5.89 16.56
N SER A 259 30.39 -5.93 17.70
CA SER A 259 29.37 -4.91 18.03
C SER A 259 29.95 -3.50 18.00
N GLU A 260 31.23 -3.35 18.34
CA GLU A 260 31.96 -2.08 18.27
C GLU A 260 32.21 -1.64 16.84
N GLN A 261 32.59 -2.56 15.94
CA GLN A 261 32.78 -2.28 14.53
C GLN A 261 31.46 -1.93 13.83
N LEU A 262 30.36 -2.63 14.17
CA LEU A 262 29.03 -2.28 13.68
C LEU A 262 28.62 -0.88 14.14
N GLN A 263 28.81 -0.55 15.43
CA GLN A 263 28.55 0.81 15.92
C GLN A 263 29.44 1.85 15.25
N ALA A 264 30.70 1.53 14.95
CA ALA A 264 31.59 2.43 14.22
C ALA A 264 31.08 2.70 12.80
N GLN A 265 30.57 1.67 12.10
CA GLN A 265 29.97 1.84 10.78
C GLN A 265 28.65 2.62 10.83
N VAL A 266 27.81 2.39 11.83
CA VAL A 266 26.58 3.17 12.06
C VAL A 266 26.94 4.64 12.28
N ARG A 267 27.94 4.94 13.10
CA ARG A 267 28.44 6.31 13.31
C ARG A 267 29.04 6.90 12.03
N ALA A 268 29.62 6.08 11.16
CA ALA A 268 30.14 6.52 9.87
C ALA A 268 29.03 6.91 8.87
N CYS A 269 27.79 6.41 9.04
CA CYS A 269 26.66 6.88 8.24
C CYS A 269 26.35 8.37 8.48
N GLY A 270 26.57 8.88 9.70
CA GLY A 270 26.32 10.26 10.11
C GLY A 270 25.62 10.36 11.46
N ASP A 271 25.18 11.57 11.82
CA ASP A 271 24.45 11.87 13.08
C ASP A 271 22.93 11.61 12.98
N GLY A 272 22.51 10.80 12.00
CA GLY A 272 21.13 10.37 11.83
C GLY A 272 20.71 9.31 12.85
N SER A 273 19.54 8.75 12.61
CA SER A 273 18.98 7.68 13.44
C SER A 273 19.40 6.30 12.94
N LEU A 274 19.49 5.33 13.85
CA LEU A 274 19.61 3.91 13.57
C LEU A 274 18.22 3.26 13.54
N VAL A 275 17.82 2.75 12.38
CA VAL A 275 16.54 2.07 12.18
C VAL A 275 16.77 0.59 11.89
N LEU A 276 16.11 -0.28 12.64
CA LEU A 276 16.06 -1.72 12.37
C LEU A 276 14.81 -2.03 11.53
N LEU A 277 15.02 -2.60 10.35
CA LEU A 277 13.97 -3.10 9.46
C LEU A 277 13.95 -4.62 9.55
N GLN A 278 12.81 -5.19 9.91
CA GLN A 278 12.68 -6.63 10.10
C GLN A 278 11.24 -7.06 9.86
N HIS A 279 10.97 -8.18 9.19
CA HIS A 279 9.58 -8.52 8.88
C HIS A 279 8.75 -8.91 10.12
N MET A 280 9.25 -9.84 10.93
CA MET A 280 8.51 -10.28 12.13
C MET A 280 8.70 -9.29 13.29
N PRO A 281 7.63 -8.90 14.00
CA PRO A 281 7.74 -8.04 15.18
C PRO A 281 8.45 -8.74 16.33
N PHE A 282 9.05 -7.96 17.23
CA PHE A 282 9.63 -8.52 18.45
C PHE A 282 8.58 -9.19 19.34
N TYR A 283 9.03 -9.99 20.28
CA TYR A 283 8.19 -10.67 21.25
C TYR A 283 7.15 -9.74 21.90
N ARG A 284 5.91 -10.21 21.93
CA ARG A 284 4.82 -9.70 22.77
C ARG A 284 3.77 -10.79 22.92
N LEU A 285 3.11 -10.79 24.08
CA LEU A 285 2.04 -11.74 24.38
C LEU A 285 0.76 -11.46 23.57
N ASN A 286 0.46 -10.20 23.29
CA ASN A 286 -0.70 -9.74 22.55
C ASN A 286 -0.51 -8.28 22.13
N ASP A 287 -1.53 -7.67 21.52
CA ASP A 287 -1.48 -6.29 21.03
C ASP A 287 -2.02 -5.26 22.05
N GLN A 288 -2.22 -5.64 23.33
CA GLN A 288 -2.70 -4.70 24.36
C GLN A 288 -1.78 -3.50 24.55
N GLY A 289 -0.47 -3.68 24.33
CA GLY A 289 0.53 -2.61 24.38
C GLY A 289 0.54 -1.67 23.16
N CYS A 290 -0.27 -1.92 22.13
CA CYS A 290 -0.30 -1.07 20.94
C CYS A 290 -1.09 0.23 21.19
N GLY A 291 -0.67 1.33 20.57
CA GLY A 291 -1.40 2.61 20.62
C GLY A 291 -2.82 2.53 20.02
N SER A 292 -3.60 3.60 20.19
CA SER A 292 -5.01 3.69 19.72
C SER A 292 -5.20 3.46 18.22
N GLY A 293 -4.15 3.61 17.41
CA GLY A 293 -4.16 3.29 15.98
C GLY A 293 -4.37 1.81 15.65
N ARG A 294 -4.15 0.89 16.60
CA ARG A 294 -4.28 -0.56 16.39
C ARG A 294 -5.70 -1.04 16.09
N ASP A 295 -6.66 -0.37 16.71
CA ASP A 295 -8.06 -0.74 16.63
C ASP A 295 -8.87 0.28 15.79
N ALA A 296 -8.22 1.37 15.35
CA ALA A 296 -8.81 2.30 14.41
C ALA A 296 -8.83 1.65 13.03
N CYS A 297 -10.03 1.38 12.49
CA CYS A 297 -10.14 1.06 11.07
C CYS A 297 -9.46 2.20 10.32
N LEU A 298 -8.53 1.87 9.43
CA LEU A 298 -7.92 2.88 8.58
C LEU A 298 -8.99 3.62 7.75
N LEU A 299 -10.16 3.02 7.56
CA LEU A 299 -11.27 3.44 6.70
C LEU A 299 -11.89 4.83 6.93
N ASN A 300 -11.58 5.62 7.97
CA ASN A 300 -12.15 6.96 8.17
C ASN A 300 -11.20 7.93 8.90
N SER A 301 -10.18 8.43 8.19
CA SER A 301 -9.19 9.39 8.68
C SER A 301 -9.68 10.85 8.82
N HIS A 302 -10.98 11.09 9.04
CA HIS A 302 -11.48 12.44 9.35
C HIS A 302 -11.75 12.71 10.83
N ASN A 303 -11.90 11.70 11.69
CA ASN A 303 -12.28 11.90 13.10
C ASN A 303 -11.65 10.91 14.10
N VAL A 304 -10.40 10.48 13.91
CA VAL A 304 -9.69 9.65 14.93
C VAL A 304 -8.99 10.53 15.97
N TYR A 305 -9.75 11.46 16.54
CA TYR A 305 -9.43 12.09 17.82
C TYR A 305 -10.73 12.13 18.62
N MET A 306 -10.76 11.40 19.75
CA MET A 306 -11.50 11.71 21.00
C MET A 306 -12.33 10.58 21.64
N SER A 307 -12.58 9.44 21.01
CA SER A 307 -13.15 8.29 21.74
C SER A 307 -12.11 7.19 21.80
N GLY A 308 -11.58 6.90 22.99
CA GLY A 308 -10.73 5.72 23.24
C GLY A 308 -11.42 4.37 23.00
N GLU A 309 -12.55 4.37 22.29
CA GLU A 309 -13.29 3.21 21.84
C GLU A 309 -13.30 3.17 20.32
N SER A 310 -12.84 2.05 19.78
CA SER A 310 -12.93 1.78 18.35
C SER A 310 -14.39 1.60 17.93
N PRO A 311 -14.80 2.15 16.77
CA PRO A 311 -16.14 1.94 16.23
C PRO A 311 -16.52 0.46 16.25
N GLN A 312 -17.77 0.15 16.57
CA GLN A 312 -18.26 -1.24 16.62
C GLN A 312 -17.98 -2.01 15.32
N TYR A 313 -18.03 -1.33 14.17
CA TYR A 313 -17.61 -1.86 12.88
C TYR A 313 -16.16 -2.39 12.86
N CYS A 314 -15.23 -1.76 13.56
CA CYS A 314 -13.82 -2.18 13.66
C CYS A 314 -13.63 -3.39 14.59
N LYS A 315 -14.50 -3.52 15.61
CA LYS A 315 -14.58 -4.72 16.45
C LYS A 315 -15.22 -5.90 15.69
N GLU A 316 -16.05 -5.59 14.69
CA GLU A 316 -16.77 -6.55 13.84
C GLU A 316 -16.04 -6.90 12.53
N THR A 317 -15.03 -6.14 12.10
CA THR A 317 -14.06 -6.55 11.06
C THR A 317 -13.15 -7.67 11.59
N LYS A 318 -13.78 -8.77 12.00
CA LYS A 318 -13.17 -10.10 12.15
C LYS A 318 -12.94 -10.62 10.74
N GLY A 319 -11.85 -10.19 10.11
CA GLY A 319 -11.58 -10.57 8.74
C GLY A 319 -10.15 -10.26 8.36
N GLY A 320 -9.43 -11.31 8.00
CA GLY A 320 -8.09 -11.21 7.47
C GLY A 320 -7.27 -12.45 7.77
N VAL A 321 -6.29 -12.74 6.91
CA VAL A 321 -5.27 -13.75 7.20
C VAL A 321 -4.45 -13.24 8.38
N THR A 322 -4.13 -14.11 9.34
CA THR A 322 -3.33 -13.81 10.57
C THR A 322 -3.84 -12.66 11.45
N PHE A 323 -5.08 -12.19 11.27
CA PHE A 323 -5.64 -11.16 12.16
C PHE A 323 -6.02 -11.76 13.52
N LYS A 324 -5.43 -11.18 14.57
CA LYS A 324 -5.77 -11.44 15.96
C LYS A 324 -6.38 -10.23 16.66
N ALA A 325 -7.33 -10.49 17.55
CA ALA A 325 -7.88 -9.44 18.41
C ALA A 325 -6.80 -8.92 19.37
N ARG A 326 -7.03 -7.75 19.97
CA ARG A 326 -6.00 -7.07 20.77
C ARG A 326 -5.54 -7.86 22.00
N ASP A 327 -6.47 -8.57 22.61
CA ASP A 327 -6.30 -9.42 23.79
C ASP A 327 -5.93 -10.87 23.46
N GLU A 328 -6.00 -11.25 22.18
CA GLU A 328 -5.68 -12.60 21.75
C GLU A 328 -4.17 -12.86 21.79
N SER A 329 -3.81 -14.03 22.31
CA SER A 329 -2.41 -14.40 22.52
C SER A 329 -1.68 -14.62 21.20
N LEU A 330 -0.47 -14.10 21.11
CA LEU A 330 0.44 -14.29 20.00
C LEU A 330 1.36 -15.50 20.23
N ILE A 331 1.64 -16.23 19.16
CA ILE A 331 2.48 -17.42 19.14
C ILE A 331 3.92 -17.01 18.82
N GLU A 332 4.80 -17.18 19.79
CA GLU A 332 6.20 -16.82 19.66
C GLU A 332 7.01 -17.85 18.86
N GLY A 333 8.08 -17.38 18.23
CA GLY A 333 9.14 -18.23 17.70
C GLY A 333 8.91 -18.77 16.29
N GLU A 334 7.67 -19.05 15.87
CA GLU A 334 7.44 -19.69 14.57
C GLU A 334 6.18 -19.25 13.82
N GLU A 335 5.31 -18.40 14.37
CA GLU A 335 4.07 -18.05 13.68
C GLU A 335 3.78 -16.55 13.64
N GLU A 336 4.12 -15.78 14.68
CA GLU A 336 3.57 -14.41 14.81
C GLU A 336 4.56 -13.37 15.32
N VAL A 337 5.44 -13.74 16.26
CA VAL A 337 6.46 -12.84 16.80
C VAL A 337 7.81 -13.55 16.94
N ILE A 338 8.90 -12.80 16.92
CA ILE A 338 10.21 -13.31 17.32
C ILE A 338 10.11 -13.78 18.79
N ASN A 339 10.76 -14.91 19.14
CA ASN A 339 10.77 -15.38 20.53
C ASN A 339 11.41 -14.37 21.48
N GLN A 340 11.08 -14.48 22.77
CA GLN A 340 11.53 -13.53 23.79
C GLN A 340 13.05 -13.38 23.84
N VAL A 341 13.78 -14.50 23.89
CA VAL A 341 15.25 -14.51 24.01
C VAL A 341 15.92 -13.80 22.83
N ALA A 342 15.49 -14.12 21.60
CA ALA A 342 16.02 -13.48 20.41
C ALA A 342 15.69 -11.98 20.33
N SER A 343 14.51 -11.60 20.81
CA SER A 343 14.12 -10.19 20.87
C SER A 343 15.02 -9.41 21.83
N GLU A 344 15.25 -9.94 23.03
CA GLU A 344 16.12 -9.33 24.05
C GLU A 344 17.57 -9.23 23.58
N GLU A 345 18.11 -10.29 22.96
CA GLU A 345 19.48 -10.30 22.44
C GLU A 345 19.70 -9.29 21.31
N LEU A 346 18.72 -9.14 20.39
CA LEU A 346 18.80 -8.17 19.29
C LEU A 346 18.71 -6.73 19.81
N LEU A 347 17.78 -6.45 20.73
CA LEU A 347 17.66 -5.14 21.36
C LEU A 347 18.92 -4.76 22.14
N ALA A 348 19.52 -5.71 22.87
CA ALA A 348 20.78 -5.52 23.58
C ALA A 348 21.95 -5.22 22.63
N SER A 349 22.02 -5.96 21.51
CA SER A 349 23.16 -5.91 20.59
C SER A 349 23.13 -4.70 19.66
N LEU A 350 21.95 -4.37 19.12
CA LEU A 350 21.79 -3.35 18.09
C LEU A 350 21.42 -1.98 18.67
N ARG A 351 20.66 -1.95 19.78
CA ARG A 351 20.12 -0.73 20.42
C ARG A 351 19.61 0.30 19.40
N PRO A 352 18.66 -0.06 18.52
CA PRO A 352 18.16 0.85 17.49
C PRO A 352 17.35 2.01 18.09
N ASP A 353 17.37 3.17 17.45
CA ASP A 353 16.48 4.28 17.82
C ASP A 353 15.02 3.95 17.49
N PHE A 354 14.79 3.23 16.38
CA PHE A 354 13.46 2.80 15.93
C PHE A 354 13.50 1.42 15.29
N VAL A 355 12.38 0.69 15.39
CA VAL A 355 12.16 -0.61 14.75
C VAL A 355 10.93 -0.52 13.86
N ILE A 356 11.03 -1.00 12.63
CA ILE A 356 9.92 -1.14 11.70
C ILE A 356 9.75 -2.63 11.42
N ALA A 357 8.52 -3.11 11.59
CA ALA A 357 8.11 -4.48 11.37
C ALA A 357 6.77 -4.59 10.62
N ALA A 358 6.38 -5.79 10.19
CA ALA A 358 5.12 -6.08 9.50
C ALA A 358 4.49 -7.39 10.00
N HIS A 359 4.10 -8.32 9.10
CA HIS A 359 3.68 -9.70 9.37
C HIS A 359 2.28 -9.88 9.99
N LEU A 360 1.93 -9.07 11.00
CA LEU A 360 0.64 -9.18 11.70
C LEU A 360 -0.51 -8.47 10.96
N HIS A 361 -0.23 -7.88 9.81
CA HIS A 361 -1.17 -7.19 8.91
C HIS A 361 -1.90 -5.99 9.53
N ALA A 362 -1.71 -5.69 10.81
CA ALA A 362 -2.40 -4.63 11.54
C ALA A 362 -1.41 -3.59 12.07
N PRO A 363 -1.77 -2.29 12.05
CA PRO A 363 -0.89 -1.24 12.51
C PRO A 363 -0.68 -1.34 14.03
N CYS A 364 0.56 -1.26 14.50
CA CYS A 364 0.84 -1.16 15.93
C CYS A 364 1.96 -0.14 16.16
N ARG A 365 1.83 0.66 17.22
CA ARG A 365 2.92 1.47 17.76
C ARG A 365 3.08 1.10 19.21
N ARG A 366 4.29 0.68 19.60
CA ARG A 366 4.61 0.37 20.98
C ARG A 366 5.99 0.89 21.35
N GLN A 367 6.16 1.14 22.65
CA GLN A 367 7.44 1.48 23.24
C GLN A 367 8.07 0.20 23.81
N LEU A 368 9.36 0.02 23.57
CA LEU A 368 10.16 -1.11 24.02
C LEU A 368 11.26 -0.60 24.94
N LEU A 369 11.46 -1.29 26.06
CA LEU A 369 12.58 -1.02 26.96
C LEU A 369 13.84 -1.68 26.40
N LEU A 370 14.92 -0.91 26.32
CA LEU A 370 16.23 -1.44 25.98
C LEU A 370 16.88 -2.01 27.26
N PRO A 371 17.62 -3.14 27.15
CA PRO A 371 18.37 -3.67 28.28
C PRO A 371 19.34 -2.63 28.87
N PRO A 372 19.63 -2.65 30.19
CA PRO A 372 20.50 -1.67 30.83
C PRO A 372 21.90 -1.62 30.20
N HIS A 373 22.42 -0.42 29.96
CA HIS A 373 23.77 -0.21 29.44
C HIS A 373 24.43 0.96 30.17
N ASN A 374 25.65 0.75 30.70
CA ASN A 374 26.43 1.76 31.42
C ASN A 374 25.64 2.58 32.47
N GLN A 375 24.87 1.90 33.33
CA GLN A 375 24.08 2.50 34.42
C GLN A 375 22.87 3.36 33.99
N SER A 376 22.59 3.48 32.68
CA SER A 376 21.27 3.96 32.21
C SER A 376 20.26 2.82 32.31
N LEU A 377 19.25 3.01 33.17
CA LEU A 377 18.25 2.00 33.52
C LEU A 377 16.98 2.08 32.64
N THR A 378 16.86 3.07 31.74
CA THR A 378 15.59 3.42 31.09
C THR A 378 15.75 3.96 29.66
N ASP A 379 16.66 3.40 28.86
CA ASP A 379 16.66 3.72 27.43
C ASP A 379 15.48 2.99 26.76
N GLU A 380 14.81 3.67 25.85
CA GLU A 380 13.64 3.13 25.16
C GLU A 380 13.77 3.25 23.64
N THR A 381 13.12 2.35 22.91
CA THR A 381 12.99 2.39 21.46
C THR A 381 11.53 2.22 21.06
N ALA A 382 11.12 2.74 19.90
CA ALA A 382 9.76 2.55 19.42
C ALA A 382 9.73 1.49 18.30
N GLU A 383 8.81 0.53 18.40
CA GLU A 383 8.48 -0.40 17.33
C GLU A 383 7.18 0.01 16.64
N ILE A 384 7.23 0.04 15.32
CA ILE A 384 6.11 0.28 14.42
C ILE A 384 5.85 -0.99 13.63
N THR A 385 4.72 -1.66 13.88
CA THR A 385 4.21 -2.73 13.03
C THR A 385 3.34 -2.13 11.93
N LEU A 386 3.65 -2.39 10.68
CA LEU A 386 2.97 -1.89 9.49
C LEU A 386 1.68 -2.66 9.23
N PRO A 387 0.64 -2.00 8.69
CA PRO A 387 -0.50 -2.71 8.12
C PRO A 387 -0.13 -3.38 6.80
N THR A 388 -0.90 -4.40 6.42
CA THR A 388 -0.82 -4.97 5.08
C THR A 388 -1.35 -4.01 4.01
N MET A 389 -0.66 -3.95 2.88
CA MET A 389 -1.13 -3.23 1.68
C MET A 389 -2.15 -4.05 0.86
N ALA A 390 -2.27 -5.35 1.12
CA ALA A 390 -3.05 -6.27 0.30
C ALA A 390 -4.48 -6.49 0.84
N TRP A 391 -5.49 -6.23 0.00
CA TRP A 391 -6.90 -6.50 0.34
C TRP A 391 -7.20 -7.98 0.65
N ARG A 392 -6.36 -8.91 0.17
CA ARG A 392 -6.55 -10.36 0.41
C ARG A 392 -6.05 -10.77 1.79
N MET A 393 -5.27 -9.91 2.44
CA MET A 393 -4.86 -10.08 3.82
C MET A 393 -5.82 -9.38 4.77
N ARG A 394 -6.29 -8.16 4.45
CA ARG A 394 -7.31 -7.46 5.25
C ARG A 394 -8.23 -6.55 4.42
N PRO A 395 -9.51 -6.39 4.81
CA PRO A 395 -10.44 -5.47 4.14
C PRO A 395 -10.11 -3.99 4.37
N ASP A 396 -9.40 -3.65 5.44
CA ASP A 396 -8.93 -2.32 5.82
C ASP A 396 -7.41 -2.17 5.55
N ALA A 397 -6.97 -2.61 4.37
CA ALA A 397 -5.59 -2.49 3.92
C ALA A 397 -5.07 -1.03 3.94
N GLY A 398 -3.76 -0.89 4.06
CA GLY A 398 -3.11 0.40 4.24
C GLY A 398 -1.61 0.38 4.00
N TYR A 399 -0.97 1.49 4.34
CA TYR A 399 0.48 1.65 4.36
C TYR A 399 0.84 2.66 5.45
N ALA A 400 2.12 2.99 5.63
CA ALA A 400 2.52 4.10 6.48
C ALA A 400 3.44 5.07 5.75
N ILE A 401 3.36 6.34 6.14
CA ILE A 401 4.33 7.37 5.78
C ILE A 401 5.04 7.82 7.04
N ALA A 402 6.34 8.09 6.92
CA ALA A 402 7.12 8.54 8.05
C ALA A 402 8.10 9.66 7.70
N ILE A 403 8.37 10.52 8.66
CA ILE A 403 9.48 11.47 8.63
C ILE A 403 10.44 11.05 9.72
N LEU A 404 11.63 10.64 9.30
CA LEU A 404 12.74 10.30 10.17
C LEU A 404 13.65 11.51 10.30
N ARG A 405 14.10 11.80 11.53
CA ARG A 405 14.97 12.93 11.84
C ARG A 405 16.13 12.50 12.73
N GLY A 406 17.32 12.86 12.29
CA GLY A 406 18.53 12.73 13.08
C GLY A 406 18.56 13.70 14.27
N LYS A 407 19.63 13.62 15.04
CA LYS A 407 19.85 14.47 16.21
C LYS A 407 20.24 15.88 15.72
N ARG A 408 19.45 16.91 16.02
CA ARG A 408 19.74 18.29 15.56
C ARG A 408 20.87 18.94 16.36
N ARG A 409 21.05 18.51 17.62
CA ARG A 409 22.08 18.98 18.56
C ARG A 409 22.51 17.84 19.47
N LYS A 410 23.69 17.98 20.07
CA LYS A 410 24.19 17.06 21.09
C LYS A 410 23.23 17.09 22.30
N GLY A 411 22.53 15.98 22.54
CA GLY A 411 21.53 15.84 23.62
C GLY A 411 20.06 15.93 23.19
N GLU A 412 19.74 16.08 21.90
CA GLU A 412 18.38 15.90 21.40
C GLU A 412 18.13 14.45 20.97
N GLU A 413 16.92 13.95 21.26
CA GLU A 413 16.46 12.62 20.86
C GLU A 413 16.06 12.59 19.37
N PRO A 414 16.35 11.51 18.64
CA PRO A 414 15.89 11.33 17.28
C PRO A 414 14.37 11.23 17.24
N GLN A 415 13.76 11.58 16.11
CA GLN A 415 12.30 11.57 15.97
C GLN A 415 11.85 10.74 14.77
N LEU A 416 10.84 9.90 15.01
CA LEU A 416 10.10 9.18 13.99
C LEU A 416 8.61 9.54 14.08
N LEU A 417 8.19 10.42 13.16
CA LEU A 417 6.79 10.79 12.99
C LEU A 417 6.17 9.83 11.98
N VAL A 418 5.12 9.11 12.36
CA VAL A 418 4.47 8.10 11.52
C VAL A 418 2.99 8.39 11.40
N ALA A 419 2.44 8.29 10.20
CA ALA A 419 1.02 8.25 9.95
C ALA A 419 0.67 6.98 9.18
N PHE A 420 -0.32 6.23 9.68
CA PHE A 420 -0.89 5.09 8.97
C PHE A 420 -1.95 5.58 7.99
N CYS A 421 -1.80 5.21 6.73
CA CYS A 421 -2.65 5.63 5.63
C CYS A 421 -3.56 4.52 5.18
N ALA A 422 -4.83 4.85 5.00
CA ALA A 422 -5.86 3.92 4.56
C ALA A 422 -5.89 3.76 3.04
N LEU A 423 -6.28 2.56 2.61
CA LEU A 423 -6.75 2.33 1.26
C LEU A 423 -8.28 2.23 1.21
N PRO A 424 -8.91 2.53 0.06
CA PRO A 424 -10.32 2.26 -0.13
C PRO A 424 -10.65 0.79 0.15
N ASN A 425 -11.77 0.54 0.82
CA ASN A 425 -12.25 -0.81 1.07
C ASN A 425 -12.75 -1.45 -0.23
N GLU A 426 -12.17 -2.59 -0.60
CA GLU A 426 -12.54 -3.31 -1.82
C GLU A 426 -14.02 -3.72 -1.84
N HIS A 427 -14.54 -4.25 -0.74
CA HIS A 427 -15.93 -4.69 -0.70
C HIS A 427 -16.89 -3.52 -0.94
N ASN A 428 -16.57 -2.33 -0.43
CA ASN A 428 -17.34 -1.13 -0.70
C ASN A 428 -17.24 -0.72 -2.18
N ILE A 429 -16.04 -0.77 -2.78
CA ILE A 429 -15.88 -0.53 -4.23
C ILE A 429 -16.78 -1.48 -5.04
N LEU A 430 -16.72 -2.79 -4.76
CA LEU A 430 -17.51 -3.80 -5.47
C LEU A 430 -19.02 -3.63 -5.24
N ARG A 431 -19.45 -3.31 -4.01
CA ARG A 431 -20.86 -3.02 -3.69
C ARG A 431 -21.36 -1.79 -4.43
N ILE A 432 -20.56 -0.73 -4.52
CA ILE A 432 -20.93 0.49 -5.23
C ILE A 432 -21.02 0.23 -6.73
N TYR A 433 -20.08 -0.53 -7.31
CA TYR A 433 -20.17 -0.95 -8.71
C TYR A 433 -21.43 -1.80 -8.97
N ALA A 434 -21.73 -2.78 -8.13
CA ALA A 434 -22.93 -3.60 -8.25
C ALA A 434 -24.21 -2.76 -8.16
N ALA A 435 -24.27 -1.81 -7.22
CA ALA A 435 -25.39 -0.87 -7.11
C ALA A 435 -25.51 0.00 -8.37
N GLY A 436 -24.40 0.50 -8.93
CA GLY A 436 -24.37 1.24 -10.19
C GLY A 436 -24.94 0.44 -11.37
N VAL A 437 -24.58 -0.85 -11.49
CA VAL A 437 -25.14 -1.75 -12.52
C VAL A 437 -26.65 -1.90 -12.32
N MET A 438 -27.11 -2.18 -11.10
CA MET A 438 -28.53 -2.37 -10.81
C MET A 438 -29.35 -1.10 -11.11
N LEU A 439 -28.86 0.07 -10.71
CA LEU A 439 -29.51 1.35 -11.01
C LEU A 439 -29.56 1.62 -12.51
N THR A 440 -28.51 1.26 -13.25
CA THR A 440 -28.49 1.37 -14.72
C THR A 440 -29.55 0.46 -15.35
N LEU A 441 -29.66 -0.79 -14.91
CA LEU A 441 -30.68 -1.73 -15.41
C LEU A 441 -32.11 -1.22 -15.15
N ILE A 442 -32.36 -0.69 -13.95
CA ILE A 442 -33.66 -0.08 -13.60
C ILE A 442 -33.95 1.13 -14.48
N ALA A 443 -32.96 2.01 -14.68
CA ALA A 443 -33.10 3.20 -15.52
C ALA A 443 -33.37 2.85 -16.99
N VAL A 444 -32.67 1.83 -17.53
CA VAL A 444 -32.89 1.32 -18.89
C VAL A 444 -34.29 0.73 -19.02
N LEU A 445 -34.73 -0.09 -18.07
CA LEU A 445 -36.08 -0.65 -18.08
C LEU A 445 -37.14 0.45 -18.04
N ALA A 446 -37.00 1.42 -17.14
CA ALA A 446 -37.92 2.55 -17.03
C ALA A 446 -37.95 3.40 -18.33
N PHE A 447 -36.78 3.61 -18.95
CA PHE A 447 -36.66 4.31 -20.22
C PHE A 447 -37.40 3.56 -21.35
N VAL A 448 -37.17 2.25 -21.49
CA VAL A 448 -37.82 1.40 -22.50
C VAL A 448 -39.33 1.36 -22.29
N VAL A 449 -39.80 1.17 -21.06
CA VAL A 449 -41.24 1.13 -20.74
C VAL A 449 -41.90 2.47 -21.09
N ARG A 450 -41.28 3.60 -20.70
CA ARG A 450 -41.79 4.94 -21.04
C ARG A 450 -41.88 5.15 -22.55
N ASP A 451 -40.85 4.75 -23.28
CA ASP A 451 -40.82 4.94 -24.73
C ASP A 451 -41.83 4.00 -25.44
N CYS A 452 -42.04 2.78 -24.94
CA CYS A 452 -43.12 1.89 -25.38
C CYS A 452 -44.51 2.50 -25.14
N PHE A 453 -44.76 3.12 -23.98
CA PHE A 453 -46.03 3.79 -23.70
C PHE A 453 -46.25 5.02 -24.60
N LYS A 454 -45.20 5.83 -24.83
CA LYS A 454 -45.27 6.96 -25.77
C LYS A 454 -45.54 6.50 -27.20
N ALA A 455 -44.88 5.42 -27.64
CA ALA A 455 -45.12 4.83 -28.95
C ALA A 455 -46.56 4.34 -29.09
N LYS A 456 -47.08 3.61 -28.08
CA LYS A 456 -48.48 3.14 -28.05
C LYS A 456 -49.48 4.30 -28.13
N ALA A 457 -49.29 5.37 -27.34
CA ALA A 457 -50.14 6.56 -27.36
C ALA A 457 -50.15 7.24 -28.74
N THR A 458 -48.98 7.30 -29.40
CA THR A 458 -48.86 7.85 -30.76
C THR A 458 -49.56 6.98 -31.80
N CYS A 459 -49.51 5.64 -31.66
CA CYS A 459 -50.23 4.72 -32.53
C CYS A 459 -51.76 4.86 -32.38
N THR A 460 -52.27 4.93 -31.15
CA THR A 460 -53.71 5.12 -30.90
C THR A 460 -54.23 6.46 -31.44
N GLU A 461 -53.46 7.55 -31.29
CA GLU A 461 -53.82 8.84 -31.92
C GLU A 461 -53.82 8.78 -33.45
N THR A 462 -53.01 7.90 -34.04
CA THR A 462 -52.93 7.73 -35.50
C THR A 462 -54.11 6.91 -36.03
N GLU A 463 -54.53 5.87 -35.31
CA GLU A 463 -55.74 5.10 -35.63
C GLU A 463 -57.01 5.95 -35.53
N ASP A 464 -57.21 6.69 -34.43
CA ASP A 464 -58.35 7.63 -34.24
C ASP A 464 -58.43 8.71 -35.34
N TYR A 465 -57.29 9.11 -35.90
CA TYR A 465 -57.24 10.10 -36.98
C TYR A 465 -57.58 9.49 -38.34
N LEU A 466 -57.20 8.24 -38.59
CA LEU A 466 -57.54 7.52 -39.83
C LEU A 466 -59.03 7.16 -39.85
N GLU A 467 -59.60 6.76 -38.72
CA GLU A 467 -61.03 6.43 -38.58
C GLU A 467 -61.95 7.67 -38.72
N LYS A 468 -61.41 8.89 -38.52
CA LYS A 468 -62.12 10.15 -38.81
C LYS A 468 -62.01 10.61 -40.26
N ILE A 469 -61.13 9.99 -41.04
CA ILE A 469 -60.89 10.33 -42.46
C ILE A 469 -61.69 9.38 -43.38
N GLU A 470 -61.93 8.14 -42.96
CA GLU A 470 -62.96 7.27 -43.55
C GLU A 470 -64.38 7.75 -43.19
#